data_AF-A0A7Y6XH72-F1
#
_entry.id   AF-A0A7Y6XH72-F1
#
_cell.length_a   1.000
_cell.length_b   1.000
_cell.length_c   1.000
_cell.angle_alpha   90.00
_cell.angle_beta   90.00
_cell.angle_gamma   90.00
#
_symmetry.space_group_name_H-M   'P 1'
#
loop_
_entity.id
_entity.type
_entity.pdbx_description
1 polymer ?
#
loop_
_entity_poly.entity_id
_entity_poly.type
_entity_poly.pdbx_seq_one_letter_code
_entity_poly.pdbx_strand_id
1 'polypeptide(L)'
;MGGTTAIRGGSPTTSSGASGADAARRAEEARRRAEAARKGAESARRAAEEARRAAESARRAQQKAQADAAKATSRAEAPGQTPKEAKASRKDAVEAQRAEKLSAQRAARAEEARRDAEEKSARSAQRAQGAMQEANTQATARGLTPPYDEQRLKGVTSNTVRDTSTSSFEAASSNELRDKLLGNVSSPPESSALFTAERAAELDMSPELQSMRVADASAPEKEAWDRYDAHVKKGLDLKDVPGGLRQEFRDDYKATTERLQDEANKASVDRLRQELSATPEGKAALADLDARGVEVKVVDDASYPELQEGKTTDGHALPGNGDITLRRSAATSDVLLREARNSARTQELKLPTTAEDGARLSAAVAERIKANPRQPVEFTDNGVHLVAMKGAQPSVVEHGGSILDNALGGWSRPEAEKPFAALAQEEGRQPGSDTIINTSFYDRAFSGDNPVGQVIENGKVLGGESEPDRFYAAWTSSGLKFGQGDPPADSKVAFGGAVPLIINNTPYGDGNQYKPGTSSTAPLTGDPGAYASDLTQRNNEGFKDQDERGPNSGKVVVGYDRETGTTYVVAQENGEKPGKTLAEIRDALVKLGVDDAVSFDGSDSATLVRDDQVKVEPGAIKDRTIPFGLKLSLP
;
A
#
# COMPACT_ATOMS: atom_id res chain seq x y z
N MET A 1 47.77 -53.97 57.17
CA MET A 1 47.59 -52.53 57.39
C MET A 1 47.74 -51.83 56.04
N GLY A 2 46.71 -51.06 55.64
CA GLY A 2 46.55 -50.07 54.55
C GLY A 2 47.47 -50.10 53.32
N GLY A 3 47.03 -49.83 52.10
CA GLY A 3 45.83 -49.17 51.58
C GLY A 3 46.22 -48.62 50.19
N THR A 4 45.42 -48.89 49.18
CA THR A 4 45.66 -48.61 47.76
C THR A 4 45.58 -47.12 47.43
N THR A 5 46.47 -46.63 46.56
CA THR A 5 46.18 -45.45 45.71
C THR A 5 47.00 -45.50 44.41
N ALA A 6 46.30 -45.63 43.29
CA ALA A 6 46.83 -45.50 41.95
C ALA A 6 46.69 -44.04 41.49
N ILE A 7 47.77 -43.41 41.02
CA ILE A 7 47.72 -42.12 40.34
C ILE A 7 47.86 -42.36 38.83
N ARG A 8 46.76 -42.07 38.14
CA ARG A 8 46.56 -42.14 36.69
C ARG A 8 47.12 -40.85 36.08
N GLY A 9 48.13 -40.95 35.22
CA GLY A 9 48.56 -39.86 34.34
C GLY A 9 47.53 -39.64 33.24
N GLY A 10 47.04 -38.40 33.14
CA GLY A 10 46.18 -37.94 32.05
C GLY A 10 46.85 -36.79 31.32
N SER A 11 47.20 -37.01 30.06
CA SER A 11 47.52 -35.96 29.09
C SER A 11 46.29 -35.07 28.86
N PRO A 12 46.43 -33.73 28.76
CA PRO A 12 45.32 -32.88 28.37
C PRO A 12 45.13 -32.96 26.85
N THR A 13 44.02 -33.57 26.42
CA THR A 13 43.51 -33.47 25.06
C THR A 13 42.91 -32.07 24.83
N THR A 14 43.36 -31.45 23.76
CA THR A 14 43.00 -30.14 23.20
C THR A 14 41.52 -30.03 22.81
N SER A 15 40.83 -29.02 23.31
CA SER A 15 39.48 -28.59 22.84
C SER A 15 39.46 -27.19 22.21
N SER A 16 40.59 -26.68 21.71
CA SER A 16 40.73 -25.30 21.18
C SER A 16 40.41 -25.13 19.67
N GLY A 17 40.04 -26.18 18.94
CA GLY A 17 39.90 -26.14 17.48
C GLY A 17 38.62 -25.46 16.95
N ALA A 18 37.49 -25.59 17.65
CA ALA A 18 36.20 -25.09 17.17
C ALA A 18 36.00 -23.59 17.42
N SER A 19 36.45 -23.07 18.57
CA SER A 19 36.30 -21.65 18.94
C SER A 19 37.21 -20.72 18.14
N GLY A 20 38.38 -21.19 17.68
CA GLY A 20 39.31 -20.44 16.85
C GLY A 20 38.82 -20.21 15.41
N ALA A 21 38.14 -21.19 14.82
CA ALA A 21 37.59 -21.11 13.46
C ALA A 21 36.36 -20.18 13.39
N ASP A 22 35.47 -20.26 14.38
CA ASP A 22 34.31 -19.35 14.50
C ASP A 22 34.73 -17.94 14.84
N ALA A 23 35.78 -17.78 15.65
CA ALA A 23 36.42 -16.48 15.84
C ALA A 23 36.91 -15.98 14.47
N ALA A 24 37.88 -16.63 13.82
CA ALA A 24 38.50 -16.18 12.57
C ALA A 24 37.48 -15.73 11.50
N ARG A 25 36.38 -16.47 11.35
CA ARG A 25 35.25 -16.13 10.47
C ARG A 25 34.64 -14.75 10.76
N ARG A 26 34.39 -14.41 12.03
CA ARG A 26 33.81 -13.11 12.43
C ARG A 26 34.73 -11.91 12.16
N ALA A 27 36.06 -12.06 12.27
CA ALA A 27 36.97 -10.95 11.93
C ALA A 27 37.06 -10.74 10.42
N GLU A 28 37.06 -11.82 9.65
CA GLU A 28 37.00 -11.75 8.20
C GLU A 28 35.66 -11.14 7.73
N GLU A 29 34.56 -11.49 8.38
CA GLU A 29 33.24 -10.92 8.14
C GLU A 29 33.18 -9.42 8.49
N ALA A 30 33.70 -9.01 9.64
CA ALA A 30 33.82 -7.59 10.01
C ALA A 30 34.68 -6.80 9.03
N ARG A 31 35.77 -7.40 8.52
CA ARG A 31 36.60 -6.79 7.47
C ARG A 31 35.83 -6.60 6.16
N ARG A 32 35.05 -7.61 5.73
CA ARG A 32 34.21 -7.53 4.53
C ARG A 32 33.12 -6.49 4.66
N ARG A 33 32.45 -6.40 5.81
CA ARG A 33 31.44 -5.36 6.09
C ARG A 33 32.05 -3.96 6.06
N ALA A 34 33.23 -3.78 6.65
CA ALA A 34 33.95 -2.50 6.59
C ALA A 34 34.35 -2.12 5.16
N GLU A 35 34.76 -3.08 4.33
CA GLU A 35 35.10 -2.82 2.92
C GLU A 35 33.86 -2.49 2.08
N ALA A 36 32.74 -3.20 2.30
CA ALA A 36 31.46 -2.93 1.65
C ALA A 36 30.92 -1.54 2.04
N ALA A 37 30.95 -1.20 3.34
CA ALA A 37 30.55 0.11 3.83
C ALA A 37 31.41 1.24 3.23
N ARG A 38 32.73 1.01 3.11
CA ARG A 38 33.64 1.96 2.45
C ARG A 38 33.31 2.17 0.97
N LYS A 39 33.06 1.09 0.22
CA LYS A 39 32.63 1.18 -1.20
C LYS A 39 31.29 1.91 -1.33
N GLY A 40 30.36 1.66 -0.39
CA GLY A 40 29.09 2.39 -0.30
C GLY A 40 29.26 3.88 -0.02
N ALA A 41 30.18 4.26 0.87
CA ALA A 41 30.50 5.66 1.15
C ALA A 41 31.17 6.36 -0.05
N GLU A 42 32.06 5.67 -0.77
CA GLU A 42 32.68 6.20 -1.98
C GLU A 42 31.66 6.41 -3.10
N SER A 43 30.73 5.46 -3.27
CA SER A 43 29.60 5.59 -4.21
C SER A 43 28.70 6.78 -3.85
N ALA A 44 28.31 6.92 -2.57
CA ALA A 44 27.50 8.04 -2.11
C ALA A 44 28.20 9.39 -2.29
N ARG A 45 29.53 9.45 -2.13
CA ARG A 45 30.33 10.65 -2.38
C ARG A 45 30.34 11.04 -3.87
N ARG A 46 30.48 10.07 -4.78
CA ARG A 46 30.40 10.32 -6.24
C ARG A 46 29.02 10.83 -6.62
N ALA A 47 27.96 10.24 -6.06
CA ALA A 47 26.58 10.70 -6.24
C ALA A 47 26.37 12.15 -5.74
N ALA A 48 26.94 12.52 -4.59
CA ALA A 48 26.89 13.90 -4.08
C ALA A 48 27.62 14.90 -5.01
N GLU A 49 28.77 14.50 -5.56
CA GLU A 49 29.51 15.33 -6.52
C GLU A 49 28.76 15.53 -7.84
N GLU A 50 28.10 14.48 -8.34
CA GLU A 50 27.24 14.55 -9.52
C GLU A 50 26.01 15.42 -9.27
N ALA A 51 25.34 15.27 -8.12
CA ALA A 51 24.21 16.11 -7.73
C ALA A 51 24.61 17.58 -7.62
N ARG A 52 25.83 17.87 -7.12
CA ARG A 52 26.37 19.23 -7.10
C ARG A 52 26.58 19.80 -8.50
N ARG A 53 27.12 19.02 -9.44
CA ARG A 53 27.29 19.44 -10.86
C ARG A 53 25.93 19.65 -11.54
N ALA A 54 24.94 18.81 -11.25
CA ALA A 54 23.58 18.94 -11.76
C ALA A 54 22.88 20.21 -11.22
N ALA A 55 23.00 20.49 -9.92
CA ALA A 55 22.47 21.71 -9.30
C ALA A 55 23.12 22.97 -9.91
N GLU A 56 24.44 22.96 -10.15
CA GLU A 56 25.13 24.08 -10.79
C GLU A 56 24.66 24.28 -12.24
N SER A 57 24.49 23.20 -13.00
CA SER A 57 23.96 23.25 -14.37
C SER A 57 22.52 23.79 -14.41
N ALA A 58 21.64 23.31 -13.52
CA ALA A 58 20.27 23.76 -13.41
C ALA A 58 20.18 25.25 -13.01
N ARG A 59 21.06 25.72 -12.13
CA ARG A 59 21.18 27.14 -11.76
C ARG A 59 21.60 28.01 -12.94
N ARG A 60 22.56 27.56 -13.76
CA ARG A 60 22.95 28.27 -15.00
C ARG A 60 21.80 28.32 -16.01
N ALA A 61 21.04 27.24 -16.14
CA ALA A 61 19.86 27.19 -17.01
C ALA A 61 18.75 28.14 -16.52
N GLN A 62 18.49 28.20 -15.21
CA GLN A 62 17.57 29.16 -14.60
C GLN A 62 17.98 30.60 -14.90
N GLN A 63 19.25 30.96 -14.70
CA GLN A 63 19.76 32.30 -14.99
C GLN A 63 19.59 32.67 -16.46
N LYS A 64 19.82 31.73 -17.38
CA LYS A 64 19.59 31.95 -18.80
C LYS A 64 18.09 32.17 -19.11
N ALA A 65 17.21 31.32 -18.58
CA ALA A 65 15.77 31.45 -18.79
C ALA A 65 15.22 32.77 -18.23
N GLN A 66 15.73 33.23 -17.08
CA GLN A 66 15.40 34.54 -16.51
C GLN A 66 15.86 35.70 -17.42
N ALA A 67 17.07 35.62 -17.98
CA ALA A 67 17.56 36.62 -18.92
C ALA A 67 16.73 36.66 -20.22
N ASP A 68 16.33 35.48 -20.72
CA ASP A 68 15.49 35.35 -21.92
C ASP A 68 14.06 35.88 -21.68
N ALA A 69 13.48 35.62 -20.50
CA ALA A 69 12.18 36.15 -20.10
C ALA A 69 12.19 37.68 -19.93
N ALA A 70 13.24 38.25 -19.35
CA ALA A 70 13.42 39.70 -19.26
C ALA A 70 13.56 40.35 -20.65
N LYS A 71 14.27 39.70 -21.58
CA LYS A 71 14.42 40.16 -22.96
C LYS A 71 13.11 40.05 -23.76
N ALA A 72 12.32 39.01 -23.54
CA ALA A 72 11.02 38.85 -24.19
C ALA A 72 9.99 39.85 -23.66
N THR A 73 9.98 40.09 -22.35
CA THR A 73 9.08 41.08 -21.71
C THR A 73 9.39 42.51 -22.19
N SER A 74 10.67 42.91 -22.24
CA SER A 74 11.06 44.23 -22.77
C SER A 74 10.71 44.43 -24.24
N ARG A 75 10.74 43.36 -25.06
CA ARG A 75 10.26 43.39 -26.45
C ARG A 75 8.74 43.52 -26.54
N ALA A 76 7.97 42.92 -25.63
CA ALA A 76 6.52 43.04 -25.60
C ALA A 76 6.03 44.45 -25.21
N GLU A 77 6.87 45.21 -24.50
CA GLU A 77 6.60 46.58 -24.03
C GLU A 77 7.14 47.67 -24.97
N ALA A 78 7.86 47.31 -26.04
CA ALA A 78 8.48 48.27 -26.93
C ALA A 78 7.44 49.12 -27.69
N PRO A 79 7.55 50.47 -27.70
CA PRO A 79 6.62 51.34 -28.39
C PRO A 79 6.75 51.25 -29.92
N GLY A 80 5.65 51.49 -30.64
CA GLY A 80 5.63 51.53 -32.11
C GLY A 80 5.35 50.21 -32.83
N GLN A 81 4.94 49.15 -32.10
CA GLN A 81 4.54 47.88 -32.70
C GLN A 81 3.18 47.97 -33.40
N THR A 82 3.05 47.31 -34.55
CA THR A 82 1.73 47.08 -35.15
C THR A 82 0.89 46.16 -34.25
N PRO A 83 -0.47 46.18 -34.35
CA PRO A 83 -1.33 45.31 -33.53
C PRO A 83 -1.01 43.81 -33.66
N LYS A 84 -0.53 43.38 -34.83
CA LYS A 84 -0.14 41.98 -35.09
C LYS A 84 1.18 41.62 -34.39
N GLU A 85 2.16 42.53 -34.42
CA GLU A 85 3.46 42.36 -33.76
C GLU A 85 3.32 42.41 -32.22
N ALA A 86 2.50 43.32 -31.70
CA ALA A 86 2.19 43.42 -30.28
C ALA A 86 1.52 42.15 -29.73
N LYS A 87 0.68 41.50 -30.53
CA LYS A 87 0.06 40.22 -30.15
C LYS A 87 1.08 39.08 -30.13
N ALA A 88 2.00 39.04 -31.10
CA ALA A 88 3.05 38.03 -31.17
C ALA A 88 4.08 38.19 -30.03
N SER A 89 4.58 39.41 -29.80
CA SER A 89 5.58 39.70 -28.77
C SER A 89 5.06 39.44 -27.34
N ARG A 90 3.78 39.73 -27.08
CA ARG A 90 3.12 39.35 -25.81
C ARG A 90 2.99 37.84 -25.62
N LYS A 91 2.73 37.09 -26.70
CA LYS A 91 2.68 35.63 -26.65
C LYS A 91 4.05 35.06 -26.32
N ASP A 92 5.11 35.55 -26.98
CA ASP A 92 6.49 35.14 -26.73
C ASP A 92 6.94 35.47 -25.29
N ALA A 93 6.52 36.62 -24.75
CA ALA A 93 6.79 36.98 -23.35
C ALA A 93 6.11 36.04 -22.35
N VAL A 94 4.85 35.65 -22.59
CA VAL A 94 4.14 34.67 -21.75
C VAL A 94 4.81 33.30 -21.81
N GLU A 95 5.26 32.85 -22.98
CA GLU A 95 5.98 31.59 -23.15
C GLU A 95 7.34 31.62 -22.45
N ALA A 96 8.09 32.72 -22.55
CA ALA A 96 9.38 32.88 -21.89
C ALA A 96 9.25 32.95 -20.35
N GLN A 97 8.21 33.62 -19.82
CA GLN A 97 7.91 33.61 -18.37
C GLN A 97 7.51 32.22 -17.86
N ARG A 98 6.81 31.42 -18.67
CA ARG A 98 6.54 30.01 -18.33
C ARG A 98 7.83 29.19 -18.30
N ALA A 99 8.72 29.38 -19.26
CA ALA A 99 10.02 28.71 -19.31
C ALA A 99 10.94 29.11 -18.14
N GLU A 100 10.90 30.37 -17.70
CA GLU A 100 11.57 30.87 -16.49
C GLU A 100 11.07 30.16 -15.23
N LYS A 101 9.74 30.12 -15.01
CA LYS A 101 9.14 29.43 -13.88
C LYS A 101 9.50 27.94 -13.85
N LEU A 102 9.46 27.28 -15.00
CA LEU A 102 9.82 25.86 -15.13
C LEU A 102 11.32 25.63 -14.81
N SER A 103 12.19 26.52 -15.27
CA SER A 103 13.63 26.44 -15.00
C SER A 103 13.97 26.74 -13.54
N ALA A 104 13.23 27.65 -12.90
CA ALA A 104 13.34 27.93 -11.47
C ALA A 104 12.91 26.73 -10.61
N GLN A 105 11.81 26.06 -10.98
CA GLN A 105 11.39 24.81 -10.31
C GLN A 105 12.43 23.70 -10.47
N ARG A 106 13.03 23.56 -11.66
CA ARG A 106 14.11 22.59 -11.91
C ARG A 106 15.36 22.88 -11.07
N ALA A 107 15.74 24.16 -10.94
CA ALA A 107 16.88 24.56 -10.10
C ALA A 107 16.62 24.31 -8.61
N ALA A 108 15.40 24.58 -8.12
CA ALA A 108 15.02 24.31 -6.73
C ALA A 108 15.09 22.81 -6.41
N ARG A 109 14.56 21.95 -7.31
CA ARG A 109 14.61 20.49 -7.14
C ARG A 109 16.02 19.91 -7.24
N ALA A 110 16.86 20.44 -8.12
CA ALA A 110 18.25 20.03 -8.22
C ALA A 110 19.07 20.41 -6.97
N GLU A 111 18.74 21.55 -6.35
CA GLU A 111 19.34 21.99 -5.09
C GLU A 111 18.88 21.14 -3.89
N GLU A 112 17.63 20.69 -3.88
CA GLU A 112 17.11 19.72 -2.91
C GLU A 112 17.80 18.35 -3.06
N ALA A 113 17.88 17.82 -4.28
CA ALA A 113 18.59 16.57 -4.58
C ALA A 113 20.09 16.64 -4.22
N ARG A 114 20.73 17.82 -4.36
CA ARG A 114 22.11 18.05 -3.89
C ARG A 114 22.20 17.90 -2.38
N ARG A 115 21.28 18.49 -1.61
CA ARG A 115 21.26 18.40 -0.14
C ARG A 115 21.06 16.98 0.33
N ASP A 116 20.13 16.26 -0.28
CA ASP A 116 19.85 14.84 0.06
C ASP A 116 21.04 13.94 -0.25
N ALA A 117 21.70 14.15 -1.39
CA ALA A 117 22.89 13.40 -1.76
C ALA A 117 24.09 13.71 -0.84
N GLU A 118 24.26 14.97 -0.44
CA GLU A 118 25.28 15.40 0.54
C GLU A 118 25.01 14.79 1.92
N GLU A 119 23.76 14.77 2.38
CA GLU A 119 23.37 14.13 3.64
C GLU A 119 23.56 12.61 3.60
N LYS A 120 23.14 11.95 2.50
CA LYS A 120 23.36 10.51 2.29
C LYS A 120 24.85 10.17 2.24
N SER A 121 25.67 11.00 1.60
CA SER A 121 27.12 10.86 1.61
C SER A 121 27.69 10.98 3.03
N ALA A 122 27.21 11.94 3.83
CA ALA A 122 27.64 12.11 5.21
C ALA A 122 27.26 10.92 6.10
N ARG A 123 26.02 10.43 6.00
CA ARG A 123 25.55 9.24 6.73
C ARG A 123 26.30 7.97 6.33
N SER A 124 26.55 7.76 5.04
CA SER A 124 27.35 6.63 4.56
C SER A 124 28.80 6.71 5.01
N ALA A 125 29.39 7.90 5.06
CA ALA A 125 30.72 8.11 5.61
C ALA A 125 30.79 7.76 7.10
N GLN A 126 29.79 8.15 7.90
CA GLN A 126 29.69 7.78 9.32
C GLN A 126 29.56 6.26 9.51
N ARG A 127 28.71 5.59 8.72
CA ARG A 127 28.56 4.12 8.75
C ARG A 127 29.85 3.39 8.38
N ALA A 128 30.56 3.86 7.35
CA ALA A 128 31.85 3.31 6.95
C ALA A 128 32.90 3.48 8.05
N GLN A 129 32.95 4.65 8.69
CA GLN A 129 33.85 4.89 9.82
C GLN A 129 33.56 3.94 10.99
N GLY A 130 32.29 3.77 11.36
CA GLY A 130 31.87 2.84 12.42
C GLY A 130 32.27 1.39 12.12
N ALA A 131 31.99 0.91 10.91
CA ALA A 131 32.35 -0.44 10.49
C ALA A 131 33.87 -0.67 10.46
N MET A 132 34.66 0.33 10.06
CA MET A 132 36.13 0.27 10.10
C MET A 132 36.67 0.24 11.53
N GLN A 133 36.09 1.00 12.46
CA GLN A 133 36.45 0.96 13.89
C GLN A 133 36.11 -0.39 14.53
N GLU A 134 34.97 -0.97 14.17
CA GLU A 134 34.58 -2.30 14.62
C GLU A 134 35.55 -3.37 14.11
N ALA A 135 35.91 -3.33 12.83
CA ALA A 135 36.89 -4.25 12.24
C ALA A 135 38.28 -4.15 12.92
N ASN A 136 38.71 -2.93 13.27
CA ASN A 136 39.93 -2.72 14.06
C ASN A 136 39.82 -3.31 15.47
N THR A 137 38.70 -3.08 16.15
CA THR A 137 38.44 -3.61 17.50
C THR A 137 38.45 -5.14 17.50
N GLN A 138 37.82 -5.77 16.51
CA GLN A 138 37.81 -7.22 16.35
C GLN A 138 39.20 -7.79 16.01
N ALA A 139 40.03 -7.07 15.26
CA ALA A 139 41.41 -7.48 14.97
C ALA A 139 42.29 -7.39 16.23
N THR A 140 42.24 -6.26 16.96
CA THR A 140 43.01 -6.05 18.19
C THR A 140 42.65 -7.03 19.31
N ALA A 141 41.35 -7.34 19.48
CA ALA A 141 40.87 -8.32 20.46
C ALA A 141 41.44 -9.74 20.24
N ARG A 142 42.12 -9.98 19.11
CA ARG A 142 42.66 -11.28 18.70
C ARG A 142 44.17 -11.28 18.51
N GLY A 143 44.85 -10.19 18.88
CA GLY A 143 46.27 -10.02 18.65
C GLY A 143 46.65 -9.93 17.16
N LEU A 144 45.69 -9.66 16.28
CA LEU A 144 45.93 -9.42 14.85
C LEU A 144 46.18 -7.93 14.60
N THR A 145 46.99 -7.61 13.60
CA THR A 145 47.23 -6.23 13.18
C THR A 145 45.91 -5.59 12.70
N PRO A 146 45.54 -4.40 13.21
CA PRO A 146 44.35 -3.68 12.74
C PRO A 146 44.40 -3.42 11.23
N PRO A 147 43.31 -3.71 10.49
CA PRO A 147 43.28 -3.55 9.03
C PRO A 147 43.24 -2.09 8.55
N TYR A 148 42.88 -1.13 9.41
CA TYR A 148 42.72 0.28 9.05
C TYR A 148 43.53 1.20 9.97
N ASP A 149 44.31 2.12 9.40
CA ASP A 149 45.05 3.15 10.14
C ASP A 149 44.20 4.41 10.41
N GLU A 150 44.67 5.30 11.29
CA GLU A 150 43.95 6.54 11.61
C GLU A 150 43.77 7.49 10.42
N GLN A 151 44.69 7.47 9.44
CA GLN A 151 44.58 8.27 8.23
C GLN A 151 43.42 7.80 7.35
N ARG A 152 43.22 6.49 7.20
CA ARG A 152 42.08 5.92 6.47
C ARG A 152 40.76 6.15 7.19
N LEU A 153 40.74 6.15 8.53
CA LEU A 153 39.55 6.48 9.32
C LEU A 153 39.14 7.96 9.16
N LYS A 154 40.11 8.89 9.16
CA LYS A 154 39.87 10.33 8.96
C LYS A 154 39.57 10.69 7.49
N GLY A 155 40.13 9.95 6.53
CA GLY A 155 39.93 10.19 5.10
C GLY A 155 38.49 10.02 4.62
N VAL A 156 37.67 9.25 5.35
CA VAL A 156 36.26 8.99 5.03
C VAL A 156 35.35 10.20 5.32
N THR A 157 35.74 11.08 6.25
CA THR A 157 34.91 12.23 6.71
C THR A 157 35.43 13.61 6.31
N SER A 158 36.68 13.71 5.86
CA SER A 158 37.44 14.98 5.80
C SER A 158 37.06 16.03 4.72
N ASN A 159 36.04 15.81 3.88
CA ASN A 159 35.65 16.82 2.86
C ASN A 159 34.31 17.51 3.12
N THR A 160 33.63 17.20 4.22
CA THR A 160 32.42 17.92 4.64
C THR A 160 32.83 19.16 5.45
N VAL A 161 32.36 20.33 5.00
CA VAL A 161 32.47 21.66 5.63
C VAL A 161 33.70 22.50 5.25
N ARG A 162 33.58 23.24 4.14
CA ARG A 162 33.99 24.64 4.06
C ARG A 162 32.92 25.43 3.32
N ASP A 163 32.41 26.47 3.99
CA ASP A 163 31.55 27.58 3.53
C ASP A 163 30.11 27.22 3.06
N THR A 164 29.01 27.86 3.48
CA THR A 164 28.73 29.05 4.32
C THR A 164 27.24 28.99 4.72
N SER A 165 26.95 29.30 5.99
CA SER A 165 25.73 29.91 6.57
C SER A 165 24.50 30.19 5.68
N THR A 166 23.30 29.77 6.11
CA THR A 166 22.25 30.61 6.75
C THR A 166 20.93 29.85 6.88
N SER A 167 20.27 30.03 8.02
CA SER A 167 18.93 29.60 8.37
C SER A 167 17.91 29.90 7.26
N SER A 168 17.18 28.89 6.79
CA SER A 168 16.09 29.02 5.80
C SER A 168 14.72 28.66 6.36
N PHE A 169 14.54 28.72 7.69
CA PHE A 169 13.28 28.34 8.35
C PHE A 169 12.29 29.51 8.57
N GLU A 170 12.58 30.73 8.07
CA GLU A 170 11.72 31.91 8.27
C GLU A 170 11.15 32.55 7.00
N ALA A 171 11.34 31.96 5.80
CA ALA A 171 10.87 32.60 4.55
C ALA A 171 9.57 32.03 3.95
N ALA A 172 9.00 30.95 4.53
CA ALA A 172 7.83 30.28 3.95
C ALA A 172 6.48 30.62 4.60
N SER A 173 6.44 31.44 5.66
CA SER A 173 5.22 31.68 6.43
C SER A 173 4.41 32.95 6.08
N SER A 174 4.78 33.71 5.03
CA SER A 174 4.16 35.03 4.78
C SER A 174 3.38 35.19 3.46
N ASN A 175 3.34 34.19 2.56
CA ASN A 175 2.69 34.32 1.25
C ASN A 175 1.45 33.44 1.01
N GLU A 176 1.12 32.48 1.88
CA GLU A 176 -0.12 31.67 1.75
C GLU A 176 -1.35 32.24 2.49
N LEU A 177 -1.16 33.29 3.29
CA LEU A 177 -2.22 33.90 4.10
C LEU A 177 -2.89 35.13 3.43
N ARG A 178 -2.60 35.40 2.15
CA ARG A 178 -3.17 36.56 1.42
C ARG A 178 -4.15 36.24 0.29
N ASP A 179 -4.31 34.98 -0.14
CA ASP A 179 -5.21 34.61 -1.24
C ASP A 179 -6.51 33.88 -0.81
N LYS A 180 -6.74 33.69 0.49
CA LYS A 180 -7.99 33.11 1.04
C LYS A 180 -8.96 34.15 1.61
N LEU A 181 -8.79 35.43 1.25
CA LEU A 181 -9.52 36.56 1.85
C LEU A 181 -10.49 37.29 0.91
N LEU A 182 -10.90 36.67 -0.20
CA LEU A 182 -11.89 37.23 -1.13
C LEU A 182 -12.89 36.17 -1.57
N GLY A 183 -13.79 35.79 -0.66
CA GLY A 183 -15.01 35.09 -1.03
C GLY A 183 -15.93 35.99 -1.85
N ASN A 184 -16.69 35.40 -2.77
CA ASN A 184 -18.03 35.88 -3.10
C ASN A 184 -18.90 34.73 -3.63
N VAL A 185 -20.10 34.67 -3.07
CA VAL A 185 -21.16 33.68 -3.27
C VAL A 185 -22.14 34.22 -4.32
N SER A 186 -22.74 33.34 -5.11
CA SER A 186 -24.07 33.56 -5.71
C SER A 186 -24.72 32.23 -6.12
N SER A 187 -25.98 32.04 -5.71
CA SER A 187 -26.91 30.98 -6.14
C SER A 187 -28.26 31.67 -6.46
N PRO A 188 -29.28 30.97 -6.99
CA PRO A 188 -29.40 30.21 -8.25
C PRO A 188 -30.57 30.76 -9.12
N PRO A 189 -31.01 30.06 -10.18
CA PRO A 189 -32.44 29.75 -10.23
C PRO A 189 -32.79 28.33 -10.68
N GLU A 190 -33.99 27.89 -10.27
CA GLU A 190 -34.68 26.64 -10.58
C GLU A 190 -35.17 26.55 -12.03
N SER A 191 -35.27 25.33 -12.58
CA SER A 191 -36.54 24.77 -13.10
C SER A 191 -36.40 23.36 -13.72
N SER A 192 -37.18 22.43 -13.15
CA SER A 192 -37.98 21.35 -13.75
C SER A 192 -37.41 20.37 -14.79
N ALA A 193 -37.36 19.09 -14.36
CA ALA A 193 -38.04 17.90 -14.90
C ALA A 193 -38.01 17.61 -16.41
N LEU A 194 -37.49 16.43 -16.77
CA LEU A 194 -38.08 15.43 -17.68
C LEU A 194 -37.17 14.18 -17.74
N PHE A 195 -37.76 13.02 -18.05
CA PHE A 195 -37.19 11.67 -18.22
C PHE A 195 -37.23 10.73 -16.99
N THR A 196 -38.45 10.34 -16.64
CA THR A 196 -38.75 8.98 -16.17
C THR A 196 -39.16 8.10 -17.34
N ALA A 197 -39.01 6.78 -17.13
CA ALA A 197 -39.72 5.69 -17.80
C ALA A 197 -39.20 5.21 -19.17
N GLU A 198 -38.03 4.56 -19.21
CA GLU A 198 -37.76 3.52 -20.22
C GLU A 198 -36.58 2.60 -19.85
N ARG A 199 -36.69 1.82 -18.74
CA ARG A 199 -35.86 0.61 -18.54
C ARG A 199 -36.35 -0.34 -17.43
N ALA A 200 -37.66 -0.42 -17.22
CA ALA A 200 -38.28 -1.30 -16.22
C ALA A 200 -39.01 -2.50 -16.86
N ALA A 201 -38.66 -2.88 -18.08
CA ALA A 201 -39.23 -4.03 -18.76
C ALA A 201 -38.09 -4.82 -19.41
N GLU A 202 -37.61 -5.84 -18.71
CA GLU A 202 -37.05 -7.10 -19.24
C GLU A 202 -36.32 -7.85 -18.11
N LEU A 203 -37.09 -8.48 -17.21
CA LEU A 203 -36.65 -9.70 -16.53
C LEU A 203 -37.88 -10.59 -16.35
N ASP A 204 -37.94 -11.59 -17.22
CA ASP A 204 -38.93 -12.67 -17.29
C ASP A 204 -38.79 -13.56 -16.05
N MET A 205 -39.81 -13.60 -15.18
CA MET A 205 -39.85 -14.49 -14.01
C MET A 205 -40.81 -15.65 -14.24
N SER A 206 -40.39 -16.85 -13.86
CA SER A 206 -41.13 -18.10 -14.09
C SER A 206 -42.46 -18.16 -13.33
N PRO A 207 -43.46 -18.91 -13.84
CA PRO A 207 -44.77 -19.08 -13.20
C PRO A 207 -44.73 -19.72 -11.80
N GLU A 208 -43.66 -20.45 -11.45
CA GLU A 208 -43.50 -21.06 -10.12
C GLU A 208 -43.23 -20.03 -9.01
N LEU A 209 -42.67 -18.86 -9.35
CA LEU A 209 -42.50 -17.73 -8.42
C LEU A 209 -43.79 -16.93 -8.19
N GLN A 210 -44.80 -17.08 -9.07
CA GLN A 210 -46.08 -16.41 -8.89
C GLN A 210 -46.96 -17.07 -7.82
N SER A 211 -46.69 -18.34 -7.46
CA SER A 211 -47.47 -19.09 -6.45
C SER A 211 -47.03 -18.92 -5.00
N MET A 212 -45.98 -18.15 -4.70
CA MET A 212 -45.49 -17.89 -3.32
C MET A 212 -45.78 -16.48 -2.81
N ARG A 213 -46.80 -15.81 -3.34
CA ARG A 213 -47.22 -14.50 -2.84
C ARG A 213 -47.81 -14.61 -1.42
N VAL A 214 -47.10 -13.97 -0.49
CA VAL A 214 -47.44 -13.69 0.91
C VAL A 214 -47.55 -14.94 1.78
N ALA A 215 -46.41 -15.43 2.27
CA ALA A 215 -46.42 -16.27 3.47
C ALA A 215 -46.96 -15.41 4.63
N ASP A 216 -48.08 -15.84 5.23
CA ASP A 216 -48.58 -15.28 6.48
C ASP A 216 -47.44 -15.24 7.50
N ALA A 217 -47.26 -14.10 8.18
CA ALA A 217 -46.31 -13.96 9.27
C ALA A 217 -46.42 -15.17 10.21
N SER A 218 -45.27 -15.75 10.58
CA SER A 218 -45.28 -16.90 11.49
C SER A 218 -46.04 -16.52 12.77
N ALA A 219 -46.77 -17.45 13.41
CA ALA A 219 -47.55 -17.12 14.60
C ALA A 219 -46.74 -16.32 15.68
N PRO A 220 -45.45 -16.63 15.93
CA PRO A 220 -44.59 -15.83 16.81
C PRO A 220 -44.28 -14.41 16.32
N GLU A 221 -44.03 -14.23 15.01
CA GLU A 221 -43.77 -12.91 14.41
C GLU A 221 -45.02 -12.03 14.45
N LYS A 222 -46.18 -12.60 14.11
CA LYS A 222 -47.46 -11.90 14.20
C LYS A 222 -47.73 -11.43 15.62
N GLU A 223 -47.56 -12.30 16.62
CA GLU A 223 -47.76 -11.96 18.03
C GLU A 223 -46.79 -10.87 18.52
N ALA A 224 -45.53 -10.92 18.09
CA ALA A 224 -44.54 -9.89 18.46
C ALA A 224 -44.91 -8.52 17.89
N TRP A 225 -45.27 -8.46 16.62
CA TRP A 225 -45.72 -7.21 16.00
C TRP A 225 -47.06 -6.72 16.56
N ASP A 226 -48.02 -7.61 16.85
CA ASP A 226 -49.30 -7.22 17.45
C ASP A 226 -49.08 -6.57 18.83
N ARG A 227 -48.11 -7.05 19.62
CA ARG A 227 -47.71 -6.44 20.91
C ARG A 227 -47.07 -5.07 20.71
N TYR A 228 -46.21 -4.91 19.72
CA TYR A 228 -45.63 -3.62 19.34
C TYR A 228 -46.71 -2.64 18.89
N ASP A 229 -47.57 -3.03 17.94
CA ASP A 229 -48.63 -2.22 17.37
C ASP A 229 -49.63 -1.79 18.46
N ALA A 230 -49.98 -2.69 19.39
CA ALA A 230 -50.84 -2.35 20.53
C ALA A 230 -50.21 -1.31 21.46
N HIS A 231 -48.90 -1.39 21.72
CA HIS A 231 -48.17 -0.42 22.56
C HIS A 231 -48.05 0.95 21.87
N VAL A 232 -47.69 0.98 20.58
CA VAL A 232 -47.60 2.20 19.78
C VAL A 232 -48.98 2.87 19.67
N LYS A 233 -50.03 2.09 19.37
CA LYS A 233 -51.41 2.59 19.28
C LYS A 233 -51.94 3.12 20.61
N LYS A 234 -51.58 2.50 21.74
CA LYS A 234 -51.94 2.99 23.08
C LYS A 234 -51.34 4.39 23.32
N GLY A 235 -50.16 4.66 22.78
CA GLY A 235 -49.47 5.93 22.92
C GLY A 235 -49.05 6.22 24.37
N LEU A 236 -48.41 7.37 24.56
CA LEU A 236 -48.06 7.87 25.88
C LEU A 236 -49.15 8.83 26.40
N ASP A 237 -49.87 8.45 27.45
CA ASP A 237 -50.82 9.33 28.13
C ASP A 237 -50.18 9.98 29.36
N LEU A 238 -50.05 11.32 29.35
CA LEU A 238 -49.46 12.12 30.42
C LEU A 238 -50.46 13.04 31.12
N LYS A 239 -51.76 12.93 30.81
CA LYS A 239 -52.78 13.89 31.28
C LYS A 239 -52.82 14.01 32.80
N ASP A 240 -52.65 12.90 33.50
CA ASP A 240 -52.73 12.82 34.96
C ASP A 240 -51.35 12.67 35.64
N VAL A 241 -50.24 12.81 34.90
CA VAL A 241 -48.88 12.61 35.42
C VAL A 241 -48.29 13.94 35.93
N PRO A 242 -47.86 14.01 37.21
CA PRO A 242 -47.18 15.18 37.77
C PRO A 242 -45.93 15.56 36.98
N GLY A 243 -45.69 16.86 36.81
CA GLY A 243 -44.63 17.39 35.94
C GLY A 243 -43.23 16.82 36.19
N GLY A 244 -42.89 16.52 37.45
CA GLY A 244 -41.59 15.93 37.82
C GLY A 244 -41.40 14.46 37.42
N LEU A 245 -42.49 13.72 37.13
CA LEU A 245 -42.45 12.31 36.72
C LEU A 245 -42.63 12.13 35.21
N ARG A 246 -43.03 13.17 34.48
CA ARG A 246 -43.29 13.08 33.02
C ARG A 246 -42.09 12.63 32.20
N GLN A 247 -40.87 12.92 32.64
CA GLN A 247 -39.67 12.47 31.94
C GLN A 247 -39.44 10.97 32.10
N GLU A 248 -39.60 10.45 33.32
CA GLU A 248 -39.48 9.01 33.61
C GLU A 248 -40.50 8.19 32.81
N PHE A 249 -41.74 8.67 32.69
CA PHE A 249 -42.78 8.02 31.86
C PHE A 249 -42.45 8.05 30.35
N ARG A 250 -41.78 9.10 29.87
CA ARG A 250 -41.31 9.16 28.46
C ARG A 250 -40.18 8.16 28.23
N ASP A 251 -39.23 8.10 29.15
CA ASP A 251 -38.08 7.21 29.06
C ASP A 251 -38.53 5.75 29.13
N ASP A 252 -39.46 5.41 30.03
CA ASP A 252 -40.06 4.07 30.15
C ASP A 252 -40.87 3.68 28.91
N TYR A 253 -41.67 4.61 28.35
CA TYR A 253 -42.38 4.39 27.10
C TYR A 253 -41.42 4.14 25.93
N LYS A 254 -40.33 4.93 25.84
CA LYS A 254 -39.31 4.76 24.81
C LYS A 254 -38.61 3.41 24.94
N ALA A 255 -38.14 3.04 26.14
CA ALA A 255 -37.50 1.76 26.39
C ALA A 255 -38.42 0.56 26.09
N THR A 256 -39.70 0.67 26.45
CA THR A 256 -40.70 -0.36 26.13
C THR A 256 -40.93 -0.46 24.62
N THR A 257 -40.96 0.67 23.91
CA THR A 257 -41.11 0.71 22.45
C THR A 257 -39.92 0.04 21.77
N GLU A 258 -38.69 0.40 22.16
CA GLU A 258 -37.45 -0.19 21.64
C GLU A 258 -37.41 -1.71 21.88
N ARG A 259 -37.71 -2.17 23.10
CA ARG A 259 -37.74 -3.61 23.42
C ARG A 259 -38.76 -4.38 22.57
N LEU A 260 -39.98 -3.86 22.43
CA LEU A 260 -41.01 -4.52 21.64
C LEU A 260 -40.66 -4.53 20.14
N GLN A 261 -40.01 -3.48 19.65
CA GLN A 261 -39.50 -3.42 18.29
C GLN A 261 -38.39 -4.45 18.06
N ASP A 262 -37.45 -4.60 19.00
CA ASP A 262 -36.38 -5.59 18.93
C ASP A 262 -36.90 -7.02 18.92
N GLU A 263 -37.92 -7.32 19.74
CA GLU A 263 -38.60 -8.62 19.75
C GLU A 263 -39.26 -8.92 18.40
N ALA A 264 -39.94 -7.94 17.82
CA ALA A 264 -40.62 -8.09 16.53
C ALA A 264 -39.64 -8.20 15.35
N ASN A 265 -38.58 -7.40 15.37
CA ASN A 265 -37.44 -7.50 14.46
C ASN A 265 -36.84 -8.92 14.50
N LYS A 266 -36.48 -9.40 15.70
CA LYS A 266 -35.90 -10.73 15.89
C LYS A 266 -36.79 -11.83 15.34
N ALA A 267 -38.08 -11.81 15.64
CA ALA A 267 -39.02 -12.82 15.15
C ALA A 267 -39.12 -12.82 13.61
N SER A 268 -39.10 -11.63 13.00
CA SER A 268 -39.13 -11.47 11.54
C SER A 268 -37.84 -12.02 10.89
N VAL A 269 -36.68 -11.69 11.46
CA VAL A 269 -35.36 -12.16 10.97
C VAL A 269 -35.23 -13.68 11.12
N ASP A 270 -35.67 -14.24 12.23
CA ASP A 270 -35.63 -15.69 12.48
C ASP A 270 -36.50 -16.43 11.44
N ARG A 271 -37.72 -15.94 11.14
CA ARG A 271 -38.56 -16.47 10.05
C ARG A 271 -37.85 -16.39 8.70
N LEU A 272 -37.34 -15.21 8.34
CA LEU A 272 -36.69 -14.99 7.04
C LEU A 272 -35.48 -15.91 6.83
N ARG A 273 -34.64 -16.07 7.86
CA ARG A 273 -33.51 -17.01 7.84
C ARG A 273 -34.01 -18.46 7.68
N GLN A 274 -35.07 -18.84 8.38
CA GLN A 274 -35.66 -20.17 8.22
C GLN A 274 -36.17 -20.41 6.79
N GLU A 275 -36.91 -19.47 6.21
CA GLU A 275 -37.42 -19.53 4.84
C GLU A 275 -36.29 -19.61 3.79
N LEU A 276 -35.28 -18.74 3.87
CA LEU A 276 -34.14 -18.81 2.94
C LEU A 276 -33.42 -20.15 3.04
N SER A 277 -33.24 -20.66 4.26
CA SER A 277 -32.53 -21.92 4.48
C SER A 277 -33.24 -23.15 3.88
N ALA A 278 -34.49 -23.02 3.41
CA ALA A 278 -35.20 -24.09 2.73
C ALA A 278 -34.63 -24.40 1.33
N THR A 279 -33.88 -23.48 0.73
CA THR A 279 -33.29 -23.65 -0.61
C THR A 279 -31.75 -23.73 -0.53
N PRO A 280 -31.07 -24.48 -1.44
CA PRO A 280 -29.61 -24.49 -1.49
C PRO A 280 -29.02 -23.10 -1.71
N GLU A 281 -29.67 -22.29 -2.56
CA GLU A 281 -29.27 -20.93 -2.85
C GLU A 281 -29.42 -20.01 -1.64
N GLY A 282 -30.54 -20.08 -0.92
CA GLY A 282 -30.73 -19.29 0.30
C GLY A 282 -29.81 -19.71 1.43
N LYS A 283 -29.47 -21.01 1.57
CA LYS A 283 -28.41 -21.45 2.50
C LYS A 283 -27.06 -20.83 2.17
N ALA A 284 -26.69 -20.77 0.89
CA ALA A 284 -25.44 -20.14 0.46
C ALA A 284 -25.45 -18.65 0.75
N ALA A 285 -26.55 -17.95 0.46
CA ALA A 285 -26.69 -16.53 0.75
C ALA A 285 -26.63 -16.20 2.26
N LEU A 286 -27.22 -17.04 3.11
CA LEU A 286 -27.13 -16.86 4.56
C LEU A 286 -25.72 -17.10 5.08
N ALA A 287 -25.04 -18.15 4.61
CA ALA A 287 -23.65 -18.40 4.95
C ALA A 287 -22.74 -17.25 4.50
N ASP A 288 -23.01 -16.65 3.34
CA ASP A 288 -22.31 -15.46 2.85
C ASP A 288 -22.58 -14.22 3.74
N LEU A 289 -23.84 -13.95 4.11
CA LEU A 289 -24.16 -12.85 5.02
C LEU A 289 -23.46 -13.00 6.38
N ASP A 290 -23.47 -14.21 6.94
CA ASP A 290 -22.82 -14.52 8.21
C ASP A 290 -21.29 -14.40 8.08
N ALA A 291 -20.70 -14.89 6.98
CA ALA A 291 -19.29 -14.77 6.68
C ALA A 291 -18.84 -13.33 6.45
N ARG A 292 -19.74 -12.45 5.98
CA ARG A 292 -19.51 -11.00 5.80
C ARG A 292 -19.91 -10.17 7.04
N GLY A 293 -20.47 -10.80 8.08
CA GLY A 293 -20.92 -10.14 9.30
C GLY A 293 -21.98 -9.07 9.05
N VAL A 294 -22.88 -9.27 8.07
CA VAL A 294 -23.97 -8.34 7.73
C VAL A 294 -25.18 -8.66 8.61
N GLU A 295 -25.65 -7.70 9.41
CA GLU A 295 -26.89 -7.90 10.16
C GLU A 295 -28.11 -7.67 9.25
N VAL A 296 -29.21 -8.33 9.59
CA VAL A 296 -30.50 -8.12 8.94
C VAL A 296 -31.44 -7.52 9.98
N LYS A 297 -32.07 -6.41 9.64
CA LYS A 297 -33.02 -5.68 10.47
C LYS A 297 -34.35 -5.56 9.74
N VAL A 298 -35.44 -5.81 10.44
CA VAL A 298 -36.80 -5.55 9.98
C VAL A 298 -37.38 -4.46 10.87
N VAL A 299 -37.73 -3.32 10.27
CA VAL A 299 -38.25 -2.16 10.99
C VAL A 299 -39.69 -1.87 10.60
N ASP A 300 -40.40 -1.16 11.48
CA ASP A 300 -41.75 -0.71 11.20
C ASP A 300 -41.79 0.18 9.95
N ASP A 301 -42.89 0.07 9.20
CA ASP A 301 -43.08 0.77 7.94
C ASP A 301 -43.08 2.30 8.12
N ALA A 302 -43.54 2.80 9.29
CA ALA A 302 -43.53 4.23 9.60
C ALA A 302 -42.12 4.76 9.91
N SER A 303 -41.24 3.91 10.41
CA SER A 303 -39.85 4.25 10.76
C SER A 303 -38.88 4.11 9.57
N TYR A 304 -39.31 3.42 8.50
CA TYR A 304 -38.48 3.14 7.32
C TYR A 304 -38.11 4.38 6.46
N PRO A 305 -39.02 5.34 6.20
CA PRO A 305 -38.73 6.51 5.37
C PRO A 305 -37.66 7.46 5.94
N GLU A 306 -37.44 7.46 7.26
CA GLU A 306 -36.41 8.27 7.91
C GLU A 306 -34.98 7.80 7.60
N LEU A 307 -34.83 6.60 7.04
CA LEU A 307 -33.53 6.01 6.65
C LEU A 307 -33.09 6.41 5.22
N GLN A 308 -33.84 7.25 4.51
CA GLN A 308 -33.63 7.48 3.07
C GLN A 308 -33.47 8.95 2.67
N GLU A 309 -32.30 9.30 2.14
CA GLU A 309 -32.22 10.28 1.04
C GLU A 309 -32.60 9.59 -0.29
N GLY A 310 -33.91 9.48 -0.56
CA GLY A 310 -34.40 9.57 -1.93
C GLY A 310 -34.62 8.32 -2.81
N LYS A 311 -34.91 7.09 -2.32
CA LYS A 311 -35.43 6.00 -3.18
C LYS A 311 -36.35 4.96 -2.51
N THR A 312 -37.52 4.75 -3.11
CA THR A 312 -38.52 3.72 -2.81
C THR A 312 -38.05 2.30 -3.14
N THR A 313 -37.44 1.57 -2.20
CA THR A 313 -37.16 0.13 -2.33
C THR A 313 -37.71 -0.67 -1.15
N ASP A 314 -37.97 -1.96 -1.36
CA ASP A 314 -38.51 -2.90 -0.36
C ASP A 314 -37.50 -3.26 0.76
N GLY A 315 -36.23 -2.98 0.51
CA GLY A 315 -35.10 -3.18 1.41
C GLY A 315 -33.96 -2.23 1.04
N HIS A 316 -33.06 -2.00 2.00
CA HIS A 316 -31.91 -1.12 1.85
C HIS A 316 -30.68 -1.78 2.47
N ALA A 317 -29.64 -2.01 1.66
CA ALA A 317 -28.30 -2.26 2.15
C ALA A 317 -27.58 -0.90 2.22
N LEU A 318 -27.15 -0.49 3.42
CA LEU A 318 -26.36 0.73 3.57
C LEU A 318 -25.04 0.58 2.75
N PRO A 319 -24.54 1.65 2.10
CA PRO A 319 -23.19 1.63 1.52
C PRO A 319 -22.15 1.26 2.59
N GLY A 320 -21.19 0.38 2.28
CA GLY A 320 -20.18 -0.08 3.25
C GLY A 320 -20.48 -1.46 3.86
N ASN A 321 -20.01 -1.72 5.09
CA ASN A 321 -20.41 -2.88 5.93
C ASN A 321 -21.90 -2.79 6.35
N GLY A 322 -22.75 -2.31 5.46
CA GLY A 322 -24.11 -1.93 5.77
C GLY A 322 -25.00 -3.13 6.05
N ASP A 323 -25.62 -3.12 7.22
CA ASP A 323 -26.72 -4.00 7.55
C ASP A 323 -27.84 -3.87 6.51
N ILE A 324 -28.53 -4.98 6.28
CA ILE A 324 -29.72 -5.00 5.42
C ILE A 324 -30.91 -4.60 6.28
N THR A 325 -31.53 -3.47 5.96
CA THR A 325 -32.78 -3.05 6.61
C THR A 325 -33.95 -3.26 5.65
N LEU A 326 -34.92 -4.08 6.08
CA LEU A 326 -36.15 -4.37 5.36
C LEU A 326 -37.31 -3.67 6.04
N ARG A 327 -38.24 -3.13 5.23
CA ARG A 327 -39.53 -2.67 5.77
C ARG A 327 -40.39 -3.88 6.11
N ARG A 328 -41.09 -3.85 7.24
CA ARG A 328 -41.95 -4.96 7.70
C ARG A 328 -42.88 -5.47 6.61
N SER A 329 -43.58 -4.60 5.88
CA SER A 329 -44.53 -5.02 4.84
C SER A 329 -43.89 -5.71 3.62
N ALA A 330 -42.58 -5.62 3.45
CA ALA A 330 -41.86 -6.27 2.35
C ALA A 330 -40.75 -7.21 2.81
N ALA A 331 -40.70 -7.52 4.11
CA ALA A 331 -39.80 -8.48 4.71
C ALA A 331 -40.17 -9.90 4.24
N THR A 332 -39.73 -10.25 3.03
CA THR A 332 -39.90 -11.57 2.40
C THR A 332 -38.55 -12.20 2.12
N SER A 333 -38.51 -13.52 2.03
CA SER A 333 -37.29 -14.27 1.72
C SER A 333 -36.68 -13.86 0.37
N ASP A 334 -37.51 -13.57 -0.65
CA ASP A 334 -37.03 -13.07 -1.95
C ASP A 334 -36.38 -11.70 -1.86
N VAL A 335 -36.98 -10.78 -1.09
CA VAL A 335 -36.42 -9.44 -0.86
C VAL A 335 -35.11 -9.56 -0.10
N LEU A 336 -35.05 -10.38 0.95
CA LEU A 336 -33.80 -10.60 1.68
C LEU A 336 -32.72 -11.22 0.77
N LEU A 337 -33.05 -12.22 -0.05
CA LEU A 337 -32.11 -12.82 -1.00
C LEU A 337 -31.58 -11.80 -2.02
N ARG A 338 -32.47 -10.94 -2.55
CA ARG A 338 -32.09 -9.86 -3.47
C ARG A 338 -31.18 -8.84 -2.79
N GLU A 339 -31.54 -8.38 -1.60
CA GLU A 339 -30.72 -7.40 -0.86
C GLU A 339 -29.41 -8.00 -0.35
N ALA A 340 -29.35 -9.31 -0.06
CA ALA A 340 -28.10 -10.00 0.26
C ALA A 340 -27.11 -9.94 -0.91
N ARG A 341 -27.60 -10.20 -2.14
CA ARG A 341 -26.81 -10.07 -3.36
C ARG A 341 -26.42 -8.63 -3.66
N ASN A 342 -27.32 -7.66 -3.42
CA ASN A 342 -27.03 -6.24 -3.59
C ASN A 342 -25.95 -5.77 -2.60
N SER A 343 -26.11 -6.11 -1.31
CA SER A 343 -25.16 -5.83 -0.24
C SER A 343 -23.76 -6.36 -0.57
N ALA A 344 -23.65 -7.61 -1.05
CA ALA A 344 -22.36 -8.19 -1.47
C ALA A 344 -21.65 -7.36 -2.54
N ARG A 345 -22.42 -6.79 -3.49
CA ARG A 345 -21.91 -5.96 -4.58
C ARG A 345 -21.52 -4.55 -4.12
N THR A 346 -22.24 -3.98 -3.15
CA THR A 346 -22.04 -2.59 -2.72
C THR A 346 -21.20 -2.44 -1.46
N GLN A 347 -20.79 -3.56 -0.84
CA GLN A 347 -19.95 -3.52 0.35
C GLN A 347 -18.61 -2.84 0.06
N GLU A 348 -18.33 -1.78 0.80
CA GLU A 348 -17.04 -1.11 0.76
C GLU A 348 -15.99 -2.06 1.36
N LEU A 349 -14.94 -2.33 0.59
CA LEU A 349 -13.83 -3.15 1.05
C LEU A 349 -12.78 -2.23 1.68
N LYS A 350 -12.25 -2.62 2.84
CA LYS A 350 -11.20 -1.90 3.57
C LYS A 350 -10.17 -2.88 4.08
N LEU A 351 -8.94 -2.40 4.25
CA LEU A 351 -7.88 -3.19 4.86
C LEU A 351 -8.29 -3.60 6.28
N PRO A 352 -8.10 -4.87 6.66
CA PRO A 352 -8.62 -5.38 7.92
C PRO A 352 -7.86 -4.85 9.13
N THR A 353 -8.61 -4.48 10.16
CA THR A 353 -8.04 -4.04 11.45
C THR A 353 -8.02 -5.14 12.48
N THR A 354 -8.91 -6.13 12.36
CA THR A 354 -8.96 -7.37 13.16
C THR A 354 -8.86 -8.63 12.29
N ALA A 355 -8.73 -9.80 12.91
CA ALA A 355 -8.73 -11.07 12.19
C ALA A 355 -10.13 -11.38 11.60
N GLU A 356 -11.19 -10.99 12.30
CA GLU A 356 -12.57 -11.12 11.84
C GLU A 356 -12.80 -10.24 10.60
N ASP A 357 -12.29 -9.01 10.58
CA ASP A 357 -12.30 -8.15 9.39
C ASP A 357 -11.61 -8.84 8.21
N GLY A 358 -10.48 -9.50 8.47
CA GLY A 358 -9.69 -10.18 7.46
C GLY A 358 -10.41 -11.38 6.86
N ALA A 359 -11.02 -12.22 7.70
CA ALA A 359 -11.86 -13.32 7.24
C ALA A 359 -13.04 -12.83 6.38
N ARG A 360 -13.70 -11.75 6.80
CA ARG A 360 -14.79 -11.11 6.04
C ARG A 360 -14.32 -10.60 4.68
N LEU A 361 -13.19 -9.88 4.64
CA LEU A 361 -12.63 -9.36 3.41
C LEU A 361 -12.20 -10.50 2.46
N SER A 362 -11.52 -11.53 2.98
CA SER A 362 -11.09 -12.68 2.17
C SER A 362 -12.29 -13.38 1.52
N ALA A 363 -13.37 -13.62 2.29
CA ALA A 363 -14.61 -14.19 1.77
C ALA A 363 -15.23 -13.31 0.67
N ALA A 364 -15.33 -11.99 0.89
CA ALA A 364 -15.89 -11.05 -0.08
C ALA A 364 -15.04 -10.97 -1.37
N VAL A 365 -13.71 -11.01 -1.25
CA VAL A 365 -12.79 -11.07 -2.40
C VAL A 365 -12.98 -12.37 -3.18
N ALA A 366 -13.01 -13.52 -2.50
CA ALA A 366 -13.18 -14.83 -3.14
C ALA A 366 -14.52 -14.94 -3.87
N GLU A 367 -15.61 -14.45 -3.27
CA GLU A 367 -16.94 -14.35 -3.87
C GLU A 367 -16.92 -13.50 -5.15
N ARG A 368 -16.34 -12.29 -5.10
CA ARG A 368 -16.28 -11.38 -6.24
C ARG A 368 -15.41 -11.92 -7.38
N ILE A 369 -14.28 -12.55 -7.07
CA ILE A 369 -13.44 -13.26 -8.05
C ILE A 369 -14.22 -14.43 -8.67
N LYS A 370 -14.96 -15.20 -7.87
CA LYS A 370 -15.77 -16.31 -8.39
C LYS A 370 -16.90 -15.81 -9.29
N ALA A 371 -17.50 -14.67 -8.96
CA ALA A 371 -18.57 -14.06 -9.75
C ALA A 371 -18.06 -13.51 -11.10
N ASN A 372 -16.84 -12.97 -11.14
CA ASN A 372 -16.20 -12.53 -12.38
C ASN A 372 -14.69 -12.82 -12.38
N PRO A 373 -14.26 -14.04 -12.78
CA PRO A 373 -12.84 -14.44 -12.70
C PRO A 373 -11.94 -13.69 -13.68
N ARG A 374 -12.50 -12.94 -14.61
CA ARG A 374 -11.77 -12.11 -15.58
C ARG A 374 -11.48 -10.71 -15.08
N GLN A 375 -12.03 -10.32 -13.93
CA GLN A 375 -11.87 -8.98 -13.38
C GLN A 375 -11.26 -9.07 -11.98
N PRO A 376 -10.22 -8.28 -11.67
CA PRO A 376 -9.71 -8.23 -10.32
C PRO A 376 -10.70 -7.54 -9.39
N VAL A 377 -10.57 -7.80 -8.09
CA VAL A 377 -11.28 -7.08 -7.04
C VAL A 377 -10.39 -5.94 -6.58
N GLU A 378 -10.86 -4.71 -6.79
CA GLU A 378 -10.10 -3.49 -6.53
C GLU A 378 -10.79 -2.63 -5.47
N PHE A 379 -10.00 -2.05 -4.57
CA PHE A 379 -10.47 -1.03 -3.64
C PHE A 379 -9.32 -0.16 -3.13
N THR A 380 -9.66 0.99 -2.55
CA THR A 380 -8.70 1.90 -1.93
C THR A 380 -9.10 2.12 -0.47
N ASP A 381 -8.15 2.00 0.45
CA ASP A 381 -8.34 2.35 1.87
C ASP A 381 -7.23 3.30 2.30
N ASN A 382 -7.58 4.54 2.68
CA ASN A 382 -6.64 5.57 3.13
C ASN A 382 -5.43 5.69 2.19
N GLY A 383 -5.69 5.97 0.90
CA GLY A 383 -4.63 6.15 -0.11
C GLY A 383 -3.89 4.88 -0.54
N VAL A 384 -4.18 3.73 0.07
CA VAL A 384 -3.60 2.44 -0.29
C VAL A 384 -4.53 1.73 -1.28
N HIS A 385 -4.04 1.49 -2.49
CA HIS A 385 -4.71 0.68 -3.50
C HIS A 385 -4.45 -0.80 -3.28
N LEU A 386 -5.51 -1.60 -3.22
CA LEU A 386 -5.45 -3.05 -3.23
C LEU A 386 -6.06 -3.60 -4.51
N VAL A 387 -5.38 -4.57 -5.13
CA VAL A 387 -5.86 -5.32 -6.28
C VAL A 387 -5.71 -6.80 -5.95
N ALA A 388 -6.82 -7.52 -5.87
CA ALA A 388 -6.86 -8.95 -5.59
C ALA A 388 -7.31 -9.73 -6.83
N MET A 389 -6.59 -10.79 -7.16
CA MET A 389 -6.83 -11.55 -8.39
C MET A 389 -6.41 -13.02 -8.23
N LYS A 390 -6.97 -13.90 -9.06
CA LYS A 390 -6.64 -15.33 -9.06
C LYS A 390 -6.32 -15.81 -10.47
N GLY A 391 -5.25 -16.60 -10.60
CA GLY A 391 -4.87 -17.22 -11.87
C GLY A 391 -4.27 -16.26 -12.90
N ALA A 392 -3.79 -15.09 -12.47
CA ALA A 392 -3.16 -14.12 -13.35
C ALA A 392 -1.87 -14.68 -13.98
N GLN A 393 -1.69 -14.39 -15.27
CA GLN A 393 -0.51 -14.74 -16.03
C GLN A 393 0.54 -13.64 -15.89
N PRO A 394 1.74 -13.96 -15.36
CA PRO A 394 2.80 -12.98 -15.22
C PRO A 394 3.57 -12.79 -16.54
N SER A 395 4.04 -11.57 -16.76
CA SER A 395 5.04 -11.20 -17.77
C SER A 395 5.90 -10.04 -17.27
N VAL A 396 7.07 -9.84 -17.88
CA VAL A 396 7.93 -8.71 -17.56
C VAL A 396 7.63 -7.54 -18.49
N VAL A 397 7.50 -6.34 -17.91
CA VAL A 397 7.51 -5.08 -18.65
C VAL A 397 8.90 -4.50 -18.55
N GLU A 398 9.68 -4.57 -19.63
CA GLU A 398 11.04 -4.05 -19.70
C GLU A 398 11.05 -2.58 -20.16
N HIS A 399 11.76 -1.74 -19.44
CA HIS A 399 11.98 -0.34 -19.76
C HIS A 399 13.48 -0.07 -19.88
N GLY A 400 13.92 0.37 -21.06
CA GLY A 400 15.34 0.52 -21.40
C GLY A 400 15.93 1.90 -21.12
N GLY A 401 15.35 2.69 -20.20
CA GLY A 401 15.74 4.10 -19.98
C GLY A 401 16.76 4.31 -18.86
N SER A 402 17.74 5.18 -19.11
CA SER A 402 18.72 5.66 -18.13
C SER A 402 18.64 7.19 -17.92
N ILE A 403 19.19 7.73 -16.81
CA ILE A 403 19.31 9.19 -16.65
C ILE A 403 20.25 9.81 -17.72
N LEU A 404 21.15 9.04 -18.33
CA LEU A 404 21.98 9.51 -19.46
C LEU A 404 21.13 9.77 -20.72
N ASP A 405 20.11 8.96 -20.98
CA ASP A 405 19.13 9.21 -22.06
C ASP A 405 18.31 10.48 -21.79
N ASN A 406 18.10 10.78 -20.50
CA ASN A 406 17.41 11.98 -20.01
C ASN A 406 18.28 13.24 -20.10
N ALA A 407 19.61 13.11 -19.95
CA ALA A 407 20.57 14.23 -19.96
C ALA A 407 21.10 14.57 -21.37
N LEU A 408 21.20 13.59 -22.27
CA LEU A 408 21.69 13.78 -23.65
C LEU A 408 20.57 14.06 -24.67
N GLY A 409 19.32 14.01 -24.25
CA GLY A 409 18.15 14.41 -25.02
C GLY A 409 17.94 13.55 -26.26
N GLY A 410 17.42 12.33 -26.09
CA GLY A 410 16.63 11.59 -27.10
C GLY A 410 17.30 11.21 -28.44
N TRP A 411 18.49 11.74 -28.75
CA TRP A 411 19.07 11.66 -30.10
C TRP A 411 19.65 10.28 -30.44
N SER A 412 19.96 9.46 -29.43
CA SER A 412 20.61 8.16 -29.60
C SER A 412 19.68 6.95 -29.43
N ARG A 413 18.53 7.09 -28.75
CA ARG A 413 17.55 6.00 -28.47
C ARG A 413 16.11 6.54 -28.28
N PRO A 414 15.28 6.59 -29.33
CA PRO A 414 13.90 7.10 -29.24
C PRO A 414 12.99 6.26 -28.33
N GLU A 415 13.23 4.95 -28.22
CA GLU A 415 12.48 4.06 -27.32
C GLU A 415 12.79 4.30 -25.82
N ALA A 416 13.90 4.96 -25.47
CA ALA A 416 14.25 5.33 -24.09
C ALA A 416 13.58 6.66 -23.65
N GLU A 417 12.78 7.32 -24.50
CA GLU A 417 12.13 8.59 -24.16
C GLU A 417 10.85 8.43 -23.34
N LYS A 418 10.16 7.29 -23.43
CA LYS A 418 8.88 7.08 -22.75
C LYS A 418 9.10 6.77 -21.28
N PRO A 419 8.44 7.43 -20.33
CA PRO A 419 8.44 7.01 -18.93
C PRO A 419 7.82 5.60 -18.74
N PHE A 420 8.20 4.89 -17.69
CA PHE A 420 7.71 3.54 -17.38
C PHE A 420 6.19 3.50 -17.27
N ALA A 421 5.55 4.46 -16.61
CA ALA A 421 4.10 4.54 -16.49
C ALA A 421 3.42 4.63 -17.86
N ALA A 422 4.00 5.37 -18.81
CA ALA A 422 3.47 5.47 -20.17
C ALA A 422 3.61 4.15 -20.96
N LEU A 423 4.73 3.45 -20.78
CA LEU A 423 4.95 2.11 -21.34
C LEU A 423 3.95 1.11 -20.74
N ALA A 424 3.81 1.11 -19.42
CA ALA A 424 2.85 0.27 -18.70
C ALA A 424 1.41 0.55 -19.16
N GLN A 425 1.03 1.82 -19.35
CA GLN A 425 -0.28 2.16 -19.92
C GLN A 425 -0.46 1.59 -21.33
N GLU A 426 0.55 1.66 -22.20
CA GLU A 426 0.50 1.09 -23.56
C GLU A 426 0.34 -0.42 -23.53
N GLU A 427 1.11 -1.11 -22.68
CA GLU A 427 1.03 -2.55 -22.44
C GLU A 427 -0.31 -2.97 -21.85
N GLY A 428 -0.91 -2.14 -20.99
CA GLY A 428 -2.21 -2.39 -20.36
C GLY A 428 -3.41 -1.95 -21.20
N ARG A 429 -3.22 -1.44 -22.43
CA ARG A 429 -4.34 -1.09 -23.36
C ARG A 429 -5.20 -2.28 -23.80
N GLN A 430 -4.83 -3.52 -23.45
CA GLN A 430 -5.72 -4.66 -23.62
C GLN A 430 -6.83 -4.58 -22.55
N PRO A 431 -8.12 -4.37 -22.93
CA PRO A 431 -9.14 -4.07 -21.94
C PRO A 431 -9.45 -5.25 -21.00
N GLY A 432 -9.39 -5.01 -19.68
CA GLY A 432 -10.23 -5.68 -18.69
C GLY A 432 -9.55 -6.42 -17.53
N SER A 433 -8.21 -6.48 -17.47
CA SER A 433 -7.52 -7.52 -16.69
C SER A 433 -6.06 -7.24 -16.24
N ASP A 434 -5.41 -6.17 -16.72
CA ASP A 434 -3.95 -6.02 -16.68
C ASP A 434 -3.43 -5.15 -15.53
N THR A 435 -2.80 -5.75 -14.53
CA THR A 435 -2.20 -5.04 -13.40
C THR A 435 -0.70 -4.95 -13.56
N ILE A 436 -0.17 -3.73 -13.63
CA ILE A 436 1.26 -3.47 -13.87
C ILE A 436 1.82 -2.62 -12.72
N ILE A 437 2.91 -3.08 -12.11
CA ILE A 437 3.63 -2.38 -11.04
C ILE A 437 5.12 -2.33 -11.33
N ASN A 438 5.83 -1.33 -10.80
CA ASN A 438 7.29 -1.37 -10.77
C ASN A 438 7.79 -2.41 -9.74
N THR A 439 9.00 -2.93 -9.92
CA THR A 439 9.56 -3.93 -8.99
C THR A 439 10.96 -3.59 -8.48
N SER A 440 11.93 -3.47 -9.37
CA SER A 440 13.34 -3.50 -8.99
C SER A 440 13.78 -2.29 -8.14
N PHE A 441 14.50 -2.57 -7.04
CA PHE A 441 15.46 -1.61 -6.49
C PHE A 441 16.67 -1.50 -7.43
N TYR A 442 17.49 -0.46 -7.32
CA TYR A 442 18.69 -0.30 -8.16
C TYR A 442 19.86 0.28 -7.35
N ASP A 443 21.05 -0.26 -7.60
CA ASP A 443 22.29 0.01 -6.85
C ASP A 443 22.93 1.35 -7.23
N ARG A 444 22.73 1.78 -8.48
CA ARG A 444 23.12 3.07 -9.04
C ARG A 444 21.87 3.87 -9.39
N ALA A 445 21.55 4.84 -8.54
CA ALA A 445 20.42 5.74 -8.68
C ALA A 445 20.33 6.54 -10.00
N PHE A 446 21.31 6.38 -10.91
CA PHE A 446 21.52 7.20 -12.10
C PHE A 446 21.54 6.45 -13.43
N SER A 447 21.40 5.12 -13.47
CA SER A 447 21.42 4.40 -14.74
C SER A 447 20.20 3.53 -15.00
N GLY A 448 19.47 3.06 -13.99
CA GLY A 448 18.37 2.09 -14.20
C GLY A 448 18.85 0.70 -14.66
N ASP A 449 20.01 0.62 -15.31
CA ASP A 449 20.56 -0.56 -15.97
C ASP A 449 20.86 -1.79 -15.07
N ASN A 450 20.88 -1.63 -13.75
CA ASN A 450 21.23 -2.71 -12.81
C ASN A 450 20.18 -2.84 -11.69
N PRO A 451 19.14 -3.67 -11.88
CA PRO A 451 18.25 -4.00 -10.78
C PRO A 451 19.01 -4.78 -9.70
N VAL A 452 18.71 -4.49 -8.44
CA VAL A 452 19.15 -5.31 -7.30
C VAL A 452 18.35 -6.60 -7.37
N GLY A 453 19.06 -7.73 -7.48
CA GLY A 453 18.47 -9.05 -7.61
C GLY A 453 18.07 -9.39 -9.05
N GLN A 454 18.06 -10.69 -9.34
CA GLN A 454 17.79 -11.18 -10.69
C GLN A 454 16.33 -10.95 -11.10
N VAL A 455 16.15 -10.44 -12.32
CA VAL A 455 14.86 -10.45 -13.03
C VAL A 455 14.91 -11.58 -14.05
N ILE A 456 13.96 -12.50 -13.98
CA ILE A 456 13.92 -13.71 -14.82
C ILE A 456 12.62 -13.72 -15.62
N GLU A 457 12.72 -14.06 -16.90
CA GLU A 457 11.57 -14.42 -17.74
C GLU A 457 11.87 -15.69 -18.55
N ASN A 458 10.98 -16.68 -18.46
CA ASN A 458 11.08 -17.99 -19.11
C ASN A 458 12.45 -18.66 -18.90
N GLY A 459 12.95 -18.62 -17.66
CA GLY A 459 14.25 -19.17 -17.25
C GLY A 459 15.48 -18.40 -17.73
N LYS A 460 15.30 -17.24 -18.37
CA LYS A 460 16.37 -16.34 -18.79
C LYS A 460 16.47 -15.15 -17.83
N VAL A 461 17.66 -14.91 -17.27
CA VAL A 461 17.94 -13.68 -16.53
C VAL A 461 17.96 -12.51 -17.53
N LEU A 462 17.06 -11.54 -17.34
CA LEU A 462 16.95 -10.32 -18.14
C LEU A 462 17.82 -9.20 -17.57
N GLY A 463 17.94 -9.11 -16.25
CA GLY A 463 18.76 -8.10 -15.57
C GLY A 463 19.08 -8.45 -14.13
N GLY A 464 20.03 -7.72 -13.56
CA GLY A 464 20.42 -7.81 -12.16
C GLY A 464 21.41 -8.93 -11.84
N GLU A 465 21.96 -8.87 -10.63
CA GLU A 465 22.93 -9.84 -10.12
C GLU A 465 22.33 -10.71 -9.00
N SER A 466 23.08 -11.74 -8.60
CA SER A 466 22.73 -12.59 -7.46
C SER A 466 22.73 -11.77 -6.16
N GLU A 467 21.66 -11.91 -5.39
CA GLU A 467 21.44 -11.20 -4.12
C GLU A 467 20.98 -12.20 -3.04
N PRO A 468 21.89 -13.06 -2.54
CA PRO A 468 21.54 -14.17 -1.66
C PRO A 468 20.95 -13.75 -0.30
N ASP A 469 21.18 -12.50 0.11
CA ASP A 469 20.67 -11.93 1.35
C ASP A 469 19.31 -11.21 1.17
N ARG A 470 18.81 -11.12 -0.06
CA ARG A 470 17.52 -10.51 -0.41
C ARG A 470 16.43 -11.57 -0.57
N PHE A 471 15.24 -11.12 -0.94
CA PHE A 471 14.08 -11.98 -1.13
C PHE A 471 13.59 -11.90 -2.58
N TYR A 472 12.74 -12.84 -2.95
CA TYR A 472 12.15 -12.89 -4.28
C TYR A 472 10.64 -13.15 -4.26
N ALA A 473 9.99 -12.80 -5.36
CA ALA A 473 8.71 -13.35 -5.78
C ALA A 473 8.89 -14.00 -7.16
N ALA A 474 8.44 -15.24 -7.31
CA ALA A 474 8.70 -16.06 -8.49
C ALA A 474 7.50 -16.91 -8.89
N TRP A 475 7.02 -16.72 -10.12
CA TRP A 475 6.00 -17.56 -10.74
C TRP A 475 6.67 -18.76 -11.39
N THR A 476 6.43 -19.94 -10.85
CA THR A 476 6.96 -21.20 -11.39
C THR A 476 5.82 -22.11 -11.87
N SER A 477 6.18 -23.20 -12.54
CA SER A 477 5.22 -24.25 -12.96
C SER A 477 4.47 -24.88 -11.78
N SER A 478 5.02 -24.83 -10.57
CA SER A 478 4.42 -25.34 -9.35
C SER A 478 3.64 -24.27 -8.56
N GLY A 479 3.47 -23.06 -9.12
CA GLY A 479 2.78 -21.94 -8.48
C GLY A 479 3.69 -20.78 -8.09
N LEU A 480 3.13 -19.84 -7.33
CA LEU A 480 3.83 -18.65 -6.88
C LEU A 480 4.70 -18.97 -5.66
N LYS A 481 5.98 -18.58 -5.70
CA LYS A 481 6.97 -18.85 -4.66
C LYS A 481 7.60 -17.56 -4.16
N PHE A 482 7.87 -17.54 -2.86
CA PHE A 482 8.60 -16.50 -2.17
C PHE A 482 9.68 -17.14 -1.31
N GLY A 483 10.77 -16.42 -1.11
CA GLY A 483 11.85 -16.92 -0.28
C GLY A 483 13.01 -15.96 -0.19
N GLN A 484 13.94 -16.30 0.69
CA GLN A 484 15.25 -15.64 0.76
C GLN A 484 16.19 -16.27 -0.27
N GLY A 485 17.04 -15.46 -0.89
CA GLY A 485 18.02 -15.85 -1.88
C GLY A 485 17.66 -15.41 -3.30
N ASP A 486 18.33 -16.03 -4.27
CA ASP A 486 18.03 -15.83 -5.67
C ASP A 486 16.72 -16.53 -6.08
N PRO A 487 15.97 -15.96 -7.02
CA PRO A 487 14.80 -16.64 -7.56
C PRO A 487 15.18 -17.96 -8.27
N PRO A 488 14.27 -18.95 -8.34
CA PRO A 488 14.51 -20.17 -9.09
C PRO A 488 14.83 -19.91 -10.57
N ALA A 489 15.89 -20.53 -11.08
CA ALA A 489 16.32 -20.32 -12.46
C ALA A 489 15.32 -20.83 -13.52
N ASP A 490 14.37 -21.68 -13.15
CA ASP A 490 13.32 -22.23 -14.01
C ASP A 490 11.99 -21.43 -13.92
N SER A 491 12.00 -20.26 -13.29
CA SER A 491 10.82 -19.40 -13.20
C SER A 491 10.31 -18.94 -14.56
N LYS A 492 8.98 -18.94 -14.71
CA LYS A 492 8.31 -18.28 -15.83
C LYS A 492 8.52 -16.77 -15.76
N VAL A 493 8.35 -16.19 -14.58
CA VAL A 493 8.72 -14.81 -14.27
C VAL A 493 9.22 -14.77 -12.84
N ALA A 494 10.29 -14.04 -12.55
CA ALA A 494 10.69 -13.78 -11.18
C ALA A 494 11.38 -12.43 -11.01
N PHE A 495 11.27 -11.88 -9.81
CA PHE A 495 11.93 -10.66 -9.39
C PHE A 495 12.62 -10.90 -8.04
N GLY A 496 13.95 -10.80 -8.03
CA GLY A 496 14.78 -10.79 -6.83
C GLY A 496 14.98 -9.39 -6.26
N GLY A 497 15.73 -9.29 -5.16
CA GLY A 497 16.06 -8.02 -4.52
C GLY A 497 14.97 -7.45 -3.60
N ALA A 498 13.86 -8.17 -3.46
CA ALA A 498 12.72 -7.77 -2.67
C ALA A 498 13.03 -7.73 -1.17
N VAL A 499 12.14 -7.07 -0.42
CA VAL A 499 12.17 -6.99 1.05
C VAL A 499 11.00 -7.81 1.61
N PRO A 500 11.20 -8.67 2.63
CA PRO A 500 10.15 -9.54 3.13
C PRO A 500 9.16 -8.78 4.01
N LEU A 501 7.86 -9.07 3.85
CA LEU A 501 6.81 -8.67 4.79
C LEU A 501 6.29 -9.90 5.55
N ILE A 502 6.03 -10.98 4.82
CA ILE A 502 5.56 -12.26 5.35
C ILE A 502 6.24 -13.34 4.51
N ILE A 503 6.86 -14.33 5.13
CA ILE A 503 7.37 -15.50 4.40
C ILE A 503 6.96 -16.73 5.18
N ASN A 504 6.22 -17.63 4.53
CA ASN A 504 5.72 -18.86 5.13
C ASN A 504 5.02 -18.61 6.48
N ASN A 505 4.04 -17.71 6.48
CA ASN A 505 3.26 -17.29 7.65
C ASN A 505 4.06 -16.60 8.76
N THR A 506 5.34 -16.30 8.53
CA THR A 506 6.17 -15.56 9.49
C THR A 506 6.25 -14.09 9.08
N PRO A 507 5.66 -13.16 9.85
CA PRO A 507 5.82 -11.72 9.62
C PRO A 507 7.26 -11.28 9.80
N TYR A 508 7.69 -10.30 9.01
CA TYR A 508 8.98 -9.62 9.15
C TYR A 508 8.76 -8.19 9.65
N GLY A 509 9.71 -7.65 10.42
CA GLY A 509 9.60 -6.30 10.96
C GLY A 509 10.90 -5.74 11.53
N ASP A 510 10.79 -4.60 12.23
CA ASP A 510 11.87 -4.09 13.08
C ASP A 510 11.97 -4.96 14.34
N GLY A 511 13.08 -5.68 14.44
CA GLY A 511 13.37 -6.62 15.51
C GLY A 511 12.69 -7.99 15.36
N ASN A 512 13.28 -8.97 16.05
CA ASN A 512 12.63 -10.24 16.34
C ASN A 512 11.61 -10.03 17.47
N GLN A 513 10.42 -10.59 17.32
CA GLN A 513 9.42 -10.66 18.39
C GLN A 513 9.13 -12.12 18.68
N TYR A 514 8.80 -12.40 19.94
CA TYR A 514 8.62 -13.75 20.46
C TYR A 514 7.32 -13.87 21.24
N LYS A 515 6.82 -15.10 21.38
CA LYS A 515 5.67 -15.43 22.20
C LYS A 515 5.86 -14.96 23.65
N PRO A 516 4.78 -14.60 24.37
CA PRO A 516 4.86 -14.31 25.80
C PRO A 516 5.50 -15.47 26.57
N GLY A 517 6.47 -15.15 27.43
CA GLY A 517 7.20 -16.13 28.24
C GLY A 517 8.52 -16.62 27.65
N THR A 518 8.87 -16.24 26.42
CA THR A 518 10.21 -16.48 25.87
C THR A 518 11.28 -15.72 26.66
N SER A 519 12.45 -16.34 26.84
CA SER A 519 13.56 -15.80 27.63
C SER A 519 13.97 -14.39 27.18
N SER A 520 14.28 -13.51 28.13
CA SER A 520 14.85 -12.17 27.85
C SER A 520 16.23 -12.22 27.20
N THR A 521 16.87 -13.39 27.15
CA THR A 521 18.12 -13.63 26.41
C THR A 521 17.91 -13.90 24.92
N ALA A 522 16.67 -13.94 24.44
CA ALA A 522 16.38 -14.13 23.02
C ALA A 522 16.90 -12.96 22.17
N PRO A 523 17.56 -13.22 21.02
CA PRO A 523 18.14 -12.17 20.18
C PRO A 523 17.07 -11.22 19.61
N LEU A 524 17.17 -9.92 19.89
CA LEU A 524 16.24 -8.93 19.34
C LEU A 524 16.49 -8.64 17.85
N THR A 525 17.64 -9.02 17.30
CA THR A 525 17.98 -8.84 15.88
C THR A 525 18.78 -10.05 15.39
N GLY A 526 18.85 -10.21 14.07
CA GLY A 526 19.59 -11.32 13.43
C GLY A 526 18.94 -12.68 13.63
N ASP A 527 19.76 -13.73 13.66
CA ASP A 527 19.31 -15.12 13.77
C ASP A 527 18.69 -15.40 15.16
N PRO A 528 17.42 -15.85 15.24
CA PRO A 528 16.78 -16.19 16.51
C PRO A 528 17.38 -17.44 17.19
N GLY A 529 18.16 -18.25 16.48
CA GLY A 529 18.84 -19.43 17.03
C GLY A 529 17.88 -20.40 17.70
N ALA A 530 18.17 -20.78 18.95
CA ALA A 530 17.36 -21.73 19.72
C ALA A 530 15.92 -21.25 20.01
N TYR A 531 15.62 -19.96 19.81
CA TYR A 531 14.30 -19.36 20.05
C TYR A 531 13.43 -19.30 18.80
N ALA A 532 13.87 -19.87 17.67
CA ALA A 532 13.15 -19.81 16.40
C ALA A 532 11.70 -20.35 16.47
N SER A 533 11.42 -21.35 17.31
CA SER A 533 10.06 -21.91 17.50
C SER A 533 9.08 -20.96 18.19
N ASP A 534 9.61 -19.96 18.88
CA ASP A 534 8.83 -18.99 19.63
C ASP A 534 8.66 -17.68 18.86
N LEU A 535 9.27 -17.57 17.67
CA LEU A 535 9.25 -16.36 16.87
C LEU A 535 7.84 -16.04 16.39
N THR A 536 7.40 -14.80 16.62
CA THR A 536 6.15 -14.24 16.09
C THR A 536 6.42 -13.16 15.03
N GLN A 537 7.63 -12.62 14.98
CA GLN A 537 8.11 -11.72 13.93
C GLN A 537 9.62 -11.90 13.76
N ARG A 538 10.12 -11.89 12.52
CA ARG A 538 11.56 -11.93 12.22
C ARG A 538 12.11 -10.54 11.88
N ASN A 539 13.29 -10.20 12.39
CA ASN A 539 13.98 -8.95 12.07
C ASN A 539 14.39 -8.90 10.58
N ASN A 540 14.19 -7.76 9.93
CA ASN A 540 14.82 -7.46 8.64
C ASN A 540 15.12 -5.96 8.50
N GLU A 541 16.38 -5.62 8.24
CA GLU A 541 16.81 -4.22 8.09
C GLU A 541 16.20 -3.53 6.86
N GLY A 542 15.96 -4.27 5.77
CA GLY A 542 15.30 -3.73 4.58
C GLY A 542 13.84 -3.36 4.85
N PHE A 543 13.15 -4.16 5.67
CA PHE A 543 11.79 -3.84 6.13
C PHE A 543 11.83 -2.58 6.99
N LYS A 544 12.71 -2.56 8.00
CA LYS A 544 12.88 -1.41 8.90
C LYS A 544 13.14 -0.12 8.12
N ASP A 545 14.10 -0.14 7.19
CA ASP A 545 14.47 1.00 6.35
C ASP A 545 13.31 1.54 5.50
N GLN A 546 12.36 0.69 5.10
CA GLN A 546 11.17 1.12 4.36
C GLN A 546 10.06 1.61 5.29
N ASP A 547 9.88 0.96 6.44
CA ASP A 547 8.85 1.32 7.42
C ASP A 547 9.14 2.68 8.08
N GLU A 548 10.42 2.97 8.41
CA GLU A 548 10.87 4.24 8.98
C GLU A 548 10.63 5.45 8.07
N ARG A 549 10.38 5.25 6.77
CA ARG A 549 9.96 6.33 5.85
C ARG A 549 8.55 6.84 6.15
N GLY A 550 7.80 6.11 6.96
CA GLY A 550 6.51 6.53 7.46
C GLY A 550 5.34 6.31 6.49
N PRO A 551 4.15 6.81 6.90
CA PRO A 551 2.89 6.47 6.24
C PRO A 551 2.71 7.12 4.87
N ASN A 552 3.42 8.21 4.58
CA ASN A 552 3.24 8.96 3.33
C ASN A 552 4.26 8.55 2.25
N SER A 553 5.17 7.63 2.52
CA SER A 553 6.11 7.15 1.49
C SER A 553 5.43 6.15 0.59
N GLY A 554 5.67 6.22 -0.72
CA GLY A 554 5.13 5.24 -1.67
C GLY A 554 5.52 3.80 -1.34
N LYS A 555 4.63 2.85 -1.65
CA LYS A 555 4.77 1.42 -1.33
C LYS A 555 4.35 0.59 -2.54
N VAL A 556 5.04 -0.53 -2.75
CA VAL A 556 4.64 -1.56 -3.73
C VAL A 556 4.87 -2.92 -3.11
N VAL A 557 3.83 -3.74 -3.04
CA VAL A 557 3.87 -5.07 -2.40
C VAL A 557 3.15 -6.08 -3.29
N VAL A 558 3.71 -7.29 -3.33
CA VAL A 558 3.02 -8.48 -3.85
C VAL A 558 2.84 -9.46 -2.70
N GLY A 559 1.61 -9.89 -2.48
CA GLY A 559 1.22 -10.91 -1.51
C GLY A 559 0.53 -12.10 -2.16
N TYR A 560 0.55 -13.24 -1.48
CA TYR A 560 -0.11 -14.46 -1.92
C TYR A 560 -0.72 -15.21 -0.73
N ASP A 561 -2.01 -15.49 -0.86
CA ASP A 561 -2.75 -16.41 -0.02
C ASP A 561 -2.77 -17.77 -0.73
N ARG A 562 -2.11 -18.76 -0.13
CA ARG A 562 -1.96 -20.10 -0.69
C ARG A 562 -3.24 -20.92 -0.58
N GLU A 563 -4.08 -20.65 0.42
CA GLU A 563 -5.33 -21.36 0.65
C GLU A 563 -6.35 -21.00 -0.45
N THR A 564 -6.55 -19.70 -0.68
CA THR A 564 -7.48 -19.25 -1.72
C THR A 564 -6.85 -19.21 -3.10
N GLY A 565 -5.52 -19.20 -3.20
CA GLY A 565 -4.76 -19.00 -4.43
C GLY A 565 -4.86 -17.58 -4.96
N THR A 566 -5.11 -16.60 -4.08
CA THR A 566 -5.30 -15.19 -4.43
C THR A 566 -3.98 -14.45 -4.35
N THR A 567 -3.64 -13.75 -5.44
CA THR A 567 -2.54 -12.77 -5.48
C THR A 567 -3.07 -11.40 -5.12
N TYR A 568 -2.40 -10.72 -4.20
CA TYR A 568 -2.68 -9.36 -3.80
C TYR A 568 -1.55 -8.45 -4.29
N VAL A 569 -1.91 -7.35 -4.96
CA VAL A 569 -1.01 -6.24 -5.24
C VAL A 569 -1.44 -5.07 -4.38
N VAL A 570 -0.49 -4.49 -3.65
CA VAL A 570 -0.71 -3.28 -2.86
C VAL A 570 0.18 -2.18 -3.40
N ALA A 571 -0.41 -1.02 -3.67
CA ALA A 571 0.34 0.17 -4.08
C ALA A 571 -0.12 1.40 -3.33
N GLN A 572 0.80 2.30 -3.01
CA GLN A 572 0.52 3.58 -2.40
C GLN A 572 1.39 4.65 -3.03
N GLU A 573 0.82 5.82 -3.30
CA GLU A 573 1.55 6.97 -3.84
C GLU A 573 2.50 7.60 -2.82
N ASN A 574 3.54 8.25 -3.33
CA ASN A 574 4.46 9.02 -2.52
C ASN A 574 3.92 10.42 -2.24
N GLY A 575 3.82 10.78 -0.96
CA GLY A 575 3.19 12.01 -0.48
C GLY A 575 1.73 11.84 -0.09
N GLU A 576 1.17 10.63 -0.22
CA GLU A 576 -0.23 10.29 0.05
C GLU A 576 -0.67 10.64 1.48
N LYS A 577 -1.88 11.18 1.63
CA LYS A 577 -2.44 11.64 2.92
C LYS A 577 -3.98 11.48 2.96
N PRO A 578 -4.53 10.60 3.81
CA PRO A 578 -3.81 9.67 4.70
C PRO A 578 -3.13 8.54 3.92
N GLY A 579 -2.02 8.02 4.44
CA GLY A 579 -1.35 6.80 3.96
C GLY A 579 -1.05 5.83 5.12
N LYS A 580 -0.36 4.71 4.84
CA LYS A 580 -0.01 3.66 5.82
C LYS A 580 1.47 3.31 5.82
N THR A 581 1.99 2.91 6.98
CA THR A 581 3.34 2.36 7.11
C THR A 581 3.43 0.95 6.51
N LEU A 582 4.65 0.43 6.33
CA LEU A 582 4.82 -0.93 5.82
C LEU A 582 4.32 -1.97 6.83
N ALA A 583 4.50 -1.70 8.13
CA ALA A 583 3.97 -2.51 9.22
C ALA A 583 2.44 -2.55 9.23
N GLU A 584 1.77 -1.41 9.04
CA GLU A 584 0.30 -1.39 8.96
C GLU A 584 -0.22 -2.21 7.77
N ILE A 585 0.44 -2.11 6.61
CA ILE A 585 0.09 -2.92 5.43
C ILE A 585 0.34 -4.41 5.72
N ARG A 586 1.52 -4.77 6.24
CA ARG A 586 1.86 -6.15 6.62
C ARG A 586 0.84 -6.73 7.58
N ASP A 587 0.50 -6.02 8.64
CA ASP A 587 -0.43 -6.50 9.67
C ASP A 587 -1.84 -6.70 9.12
N ALA A 588 -2.26 -5.85 8.18
CA ALA A 588 -3.51 -6.04 7.45
C ALA A 588 -3.46 -7.28 6.55
N LEU A 589 -2.35 -7.53 5.84
CA LEU A 589 -2.18 -8.73 5.01
C LEU A 589 -2.14 -10.01 5.86
N VAL A 590 -1.50 -9.99 7.05
CA VAL A 590 -1.53 -11.12 8.00
C VAL A 590 -2.97 -11.41 8.43
N LYS A 591 -3.75 -10.39 8.79
CA LYS A 591 -5.16 -10.57 9.18
C LYS A 591 -6.01 -11.09 8.02
N LEU A 592 -5.69 -10.68 6.79
CA LEU A 592 -6.34 -11.16 5.57
C LEU A 592 -6.06 -12.63 5.25
N GLY A 593 -5.06 -13.25 5.90
CA GLY A 593 -4.65 -14.63 5.65
C GLY A 593 -3.56 -14.79 4.60
N VAL A 594 -2.81 -13.73 4.29
CA VAL A 594 -1.70 -13.80 3.32
C VAL A 594 -0.51 -14.55 3.94
N ASP A 595 -0.10 -15.65 3.30
CA ASP A 595 1.01 -16.50 3.77
C ASP A 595 2.39 -15.94 3.42
N ASP A 596 2.49 -15.27 2.27
CA ASP A 596 3.73 -14.72 1.74
C ASP A 596 3.50 -13.34 1.16
N ALA A 597 4.39 -12.40 1.46
CA ALA A 597 4.39 -11.07 0.89
C ALA A 597 5.79 -10.47 0.89
N VAL A 598 6.13 -9.76 -0.19
CA VAL A 598 7.37 -9.00 -0.32
C VAL A 598 7.08 -7.59 -0.86
N SER A 599 7.87 -6.62 -0.45
CA SER A 599 7.87 -5.27 -1.02
C SER A 599 8.99 -5.07 -2.02
N PHE A 600 8.69 -4.21 -2.96
CA PHE A 600 9.52 -3.78 -4.07
C PHE A 600 9.88 -2.30 -3.93
N ASP A 601 10.58 -1.73 -4.91
CA ASP A 601 10.99 -0.34 -4.85
C ASP A 601 9.77 0.60 -4.73
N GLY A 602 9.83 1.48 -3.75
CA GLY A 602 8.74 2.35 -3.35
C GLY A 602 9.17 3.81 -3.38
N SER A 603 8.68 4.59 -2.41
CA SER A 603 8.83 6.06 -2.42
C SER A 603 8.38 6.62 -3.76
N ASP A 604 9.12 7.56 -4.35
CA ASP A 604 8.78 8.16 -5.63
C ASP A 604 8.90 7.21 -6.84
N SER A 605 9.32 5.95 -6.67
CA SER A 605 9.25 4.92 -7.73
C SER A 605 7.89 4.20 -7.76
N ALA A 606 7.09 4.30 -6.70
CA ALA A 606 5.85 3.52 -6.58
C ALA A 606 4.92 3.79 -7.76
N THR A 607 4.53 2.73 -8.46
CA THR A 607 3.72 2.78 -9.67
C THR A 607 2.69 1.68 -9.66
N LEU A 608 1.45 2.03 -10.02
CA LEU A 608 0.38 1.08 -10.32
C LEU A 608 -0.34 1.56 -11.57
N VAL A 609 -0.35 0.73 -12.60
CA VAL A 609 -1.18 0.91 -13.78
C VAL A 609 -2.20 -0.22 -13.83
N ARG A 610 -3.46 0.16 -13.96
CA ARG A 610 -4.59 -0.74 -14.16
C ARG A 610 -5.15 -0.52 -15.54
N ASP A 611 -4.97 -1.52 -16.40
CA ASP A 611 -5.29 -1.45 -17.81
C ASP A 611 -4.60 -0.22 -18.43
N ASP A 612 -5.34 0.78 -18.90
CA ASP A 612 -4.79 2.02 -19.46
C ASP A 612 -4.67 3.18 -18.44
N GLN A 613 -4.99 2.95 -17.16
CA GLN A 613 -5.08 3.99 -16.15
C GLN A 613 -3.94 3.92 -15.14
N VAL A 614 -3.19 5.01 -15.00
CA VAL A 614 -2.27 5.18 -13.87
C VAL A 614 -3.09 5.43 -12.60
N LYS A 615 -2.98 4.53 -11.63
CA LYS A 615 -3.63 4.61 -10.31
C LYS A 615 -2.71 5.16 -9.24
N VAL A 616 -1.41 4.87 -9.36
CA VAL A 616 -0.36 5.42 -8.51
C VAL A 616 0.74 5.93 -9.43
N GLU A 617 0.99 7.25 -9.37
CA GLU A 617 1.91 7.93 -10.27
C GLU A 617 3.33 7.97 -9.68
N PRO A 618 4.36 7.48 -10.41
CA PRO A 618 5.74 7.66 -10.00
C PRO A 618 6.19 9.11 -10.16
N GLY A 619 7.18 9.52 -9.37
CA GLY A 619 7.85 10.80 -9.54
C GLY A 619 8.52 10.89 -10.92
N ALA A 620 8.37 12.01 -11.60
CA ALA A 620 8.76 12.17 -13.01
C ALA A 620 10.22 11.79 -13.38
N ILE A 621 11.16 11.90 -12.43
CA ILE A 621 12.54 11.44 -12.65
C ILE A 621 12.62 9.91 -12.49
N LYS A 622 11.99 9.37 -11.45
CA LYS A 622 11.98 7.93 -11.16
C LYS A 622 11.30 7.13 -12.24
N ASP A 623 10.19 7.64 -12.75
CA ASP A 623 9.41 7.04 -13.83
C ASP A 623 10.28 6.73 -15.06
N ARG A 624 11.34 7.50 -15.29
CA ARG A 624 12.26 7.31 -16.42
C ARG A 624 13.43 6.38 -16.11
N THR A 625 13.49 5.82 -14.91
CA THR A 625 14.60 5.00 -14.40
C THR A 625 14.18 3.66 -13.85
N ILE A 626 12.87 3.37 -13.83
CA ILE A 626 12.33 2.06 -13.45
C ILE A 626 12.63 1.09 -14.59
N PRO A 627 13.50 0.09 -14.42
CA PRO A 627 13.94 -0.75 -15.53
C PRO A 627 13.00 -1.91 -15.82
N PHE A 628 12.31 -2.41 -14.80
CA PHE A 628 11.44 -3.57 -14.92
C PHE A 628 10.17 -3.39 -14.08
N GLY A 629 9.08 -3.88 -14.65
CA GLY A 629 7.79 -4.02 -14.00
C GLY A 629 7.25 -5.43 -14.10
N LEU A 630 6.40 -5.78 -13.14
CA LEU A 630 5.58 -6.98 -13.19
C LEU A 630 4.25 -6.63 -13.85
N LYS A 631 3.89 -7.35 -14.92
CA LYS A 631 2.53 -7.37 -15.48
C LYS A 631 1.82 -8.66 -15.10
N LEU A 632 0.62 -8.53 -14.56
CA LEU A 632 -0.30 -9.62 -14.24
C LEU A 632 -1.56 -9.49 -15.09
N SER A 633 -1.78 -10.47 -15.97
CA SER A 633 -2.92 -10.47 -16.89
C SER A 633 -3.92 -11.57 -16.55
N LEU A 634 -5.19 -11.22 -16.32
CA LEU A 634 -6.28 -12.19 -16.24
C LEU A 634 -6.76 -12.62 -17.65
N PRO A 635 -7.06 -13.93 -17.85
CA PRO A 635 -7.38 -14.52 -19.16
C PRO A 635 -8.81 -14.29 -19.67
#